data_AF-A0A0A9Y6Q4-F1
#
_entry.id   AF-A0A0A9Y6Q4-F1
#
_cell.length_a   1.000
_cell.length_b   1.000
_cell.length_c   1.000
_cell.angle_alpha   90.00
_cell.angle_beta   90.00
_cell.angle_gamma   90.00
#
_symmetry.space_group_name_H-M   'P 1'
#
loop_
_entity.id
_entity.type
_entity.pdbx_description
1 polymer ?
#
loop_
_entity_poly.entity_id
_entity_poly.type
_entity_poly.pdbx_seq_one_letter_code
_entity_poly.pdbx_strand_id
1 'polypeptide(L)'
;MMHVEEYFKQIELTQKVTKKRIYLASDDVKVFKEVVSKYPEYEVVGDPEIAKSAAVSTRYSDGSLNGIIMDIYFLAQSDFLVCTFSSQVCRVAYEIMQSLHPDYASRFRSLDDIYYYGGQALHKRVAVMSHKATSPDQMDLEVGDLVGVAGNHWDGYSKGRNLRTNRIALYPSFKVDDVVEAVEFPPYAEVPLYDAGET
;
A
#
# COMPACT_ATOMS: atom_id res chain seq x y z
N MET A 1 -11.25 7.46 5.71
CA MET A 1 -11.16 8.38 6.88
C MET A 1 -10.90 7.68 8.20
N MET A 2 -11.52 6.53 8.54
CA MET A 2 -11.20 5.82 9.81
C MET A 2 -9.69 5.60 10.03
N HIS A 3 -8.99 5.03 9.04
CA HIS A 3 -7.54 4.79 9.13
C HIS A 3 -6.69 6.07 9.09
N VAL A 4 -7.22 7.15 8.51
CA VAL A 4 -6.57 8.47 8.55
C VAL A 4 -6.61 9.02 9.98
N GLU A 5 -7.78 8.95 10.63
CA GLU A 5 -7.94 9.37 12.02
C GLU A 5 -7.10 8.51 12.97
N GLU A 6 -7.03 7.20 12.73
CA GLU A 6 -6.17 6.28 13.48
C GLU A 6 -4.70 6.68 13.38
N TYR A 7 -4.21 6.99 12.18
CA TYR A 7 -2.85 7.48 11.97
C TYR A 7 -2.60 8.81 12.72
N PHE A 8 -3.52 9.78 12.61
CA PHE A 8 -3.39 11.05 13.33
C PHE A 8 -3.33 10.85 14.85
N LYS A 9 -4.16 9.97 15.40
CA LYS A 9 -4.12 9.61 16.83
C LYS A 9 -2.79 8.98 17.22
N GLN A 10 -2.20 8.13 16.37
CA GLN A 10 -0.90 7.52 16.64
C GLN A 10 0.22 8.56 16.70
N ILE A 11 0.26 9.50 15.75
CA ILE A 11 1.31 10.53 15.75
C ILE A 11 1.13 11.54 16.90
N GLU A 12 -0.11 11.83 17.31
CA GLU A 12 -0.42 12.69 18.46
C GLU A 12 0.17 12.17 19.78
N LEU A 13 0.49 10.88 19.87
CA LEU A 13 1.18 10.29 21.04
C LEU A 13 2.64 10.75 21.16
N THR A 14 3.25 11.20 20.07
CA THR A 14 4.69 11.50 20.00
C THR A 14 4.98 12.94 19.63
N GLN A 15 4.05 13.62 18.97
CA GLN A 15 4.20 15.01 18.54
C GLN A 15 2.86 15.75 18.57
N LYS A 16 2.92 17.08 18.70
CA LYS A 16 1.73 17.91 18.64
C LYS A 16 1.26 18.08 17.19
N VAL A 17 0.06 17.61 16.89
CA VAL A 17 -0.62 17.89 15.61
C VAL A 17 -1.39 19.20 15.72
N THR A 18 -0.93 20.24 15.03
CA THR A 18 -1.62 21.55 15.02
C THR A 18 -2.81 21.58 14.06
N LYS A 19 -2.76 20.77 13.00
CA LYS A 19 -3.80 20.66 11.99
C LYS A 19 -3.73 19.31 11.29
N LYS A 20 -4.87 18.62 11.16
CA LYS A 20 -4.99 17.35 10.43
C LYS A 20 -5.18 17.66 8.94
N ARG A 21 -4.13 17.50 8.14
CA ARG A 21 -4.19 17.73 6.69
C ARG A 21 -4.26 16.42 5.94
N ILE A 22 -5.07 16.36 4.89
CA ILE A 22 -5.09 15.25 3.95
C ILE A 22 -4.86 15.77 2.54
N TYR A 23 -4.07 15.06 1.75
CA TYR A 23 -4.10 15.19 0.30
C TYR A 23 -5.14 14.20 -0.25
N LEU A 24 -6.10 14.70 -1.03
CA LEU A 24 -7.16 13.90 -1.62
C LEU A 24 -6.98 13.85 -3.14
N ALA A 25 -6.66 12.66 -3.64
CA ALA A 25 -6.71 12.31 -5.06
C ALA A 25 -7.91 11.38 -5.32
N SER A 26 -8.72 11.68 -6.33
CA SER A 26 -9.94 10.94 -6.67
C SER A 26 -10.32 11.21 -8.11
N ASP A 27 -10.92 10.25 -8.81
CA ASP A 27 -11.57 10.48 -10.11
C ASP A 27 -13.07 10.86 -9.97
N ASP A 28 -13.58 10.93 -8.74
CA ASP A 28 -14.88 11.50 -8.40
C ASP A 28 -14.75 12.84 -7.66
N VAL A 29 -15.09 13.92 -8.37
CA VAL A 29 -15.09 15.29 -7.86
C VAL A 29 -16.05 15.52 -6.69
N LYS A 30 -17.11 14.72 -6.55
CA LYS A 30 -18.12 14.89 -5.48
C LYS A 30 -17.53 14.59 -4.11
N VAL A 31 -16.50 13.74 -4.04
CA VAL A 31 -15.85 13.33 -2.79
C VAL A 31 -15.21 14.52 -2.08
N PHE A 32 -14.71 15.53 -2.79
CA PHE A 32 -14.15 16.74 -2.17
C PHE A 32 -15.19 17.45 -1.29
N LYS A 33 -16.40 17.67 -1.81
CA LYS A 33 -17.50 18.30 -1.05
C LYS A 33 -17.97 17.42 0.09
N GLU A 34 -18.04 16.10 -0.14
CA GLU A 34 -18.45 15.15 0.88
C GLU A 34 -17.49 15.13 2.07
N VAL A 35 -16.18 15.07 1.82
CA VAL A 35 -15.17 15.00 2.88
C VAL A 35 -15.16 16.29 3.69
N VAL A 36 -15.18 17.46 3.05
CA VAL A 36 -15.26 18.75 3.76
C VAL A 36 -16.51 18.86 4.63
N SER A 37 -17.65 18.32 4.16
CA SER A 37 -18.92 18.33 4.90
C SER A 37 -18.93 17.37 6.08
N LYS A 38 -18.43 16.14 5.90
CA LYS A 38 -18.46 15.08 6.91
C LYS A 38 -17.31 15.17 7.92
N TYR A 39 -16.20 15.79 7.55
CA TYR A 39 -14.96 15.86 8.34
C TYR A 39 -14.42 17.31 8.37
N PRO A 40 -15.20 18.28 8.90
CA PRO A 40 -14.83 19.69 8.91
C PRO A 40 -13.58 20.02 9.74
N GLU A 41 -13.14 19.10 10.60
CA GLU A 41 -11.92 19.20 11.39
C GLU A 41 -10.63 18.96 10.58
N TYR A 42 -10.77 18.42 9.35
CA TYR A 42 -9.67 18.16 8.44
C TYR A 42 -9.48 19.31 7.44
N GLU A 43 -8.23 19.66 7.16
CA GLU A 43 -7.88 20.47 6.00
C GLU A 43 -7.63 19.57 4.80
N VAL A 44 -8.51 19.70 3.80
CA VAL A 44 -8.42 18.95 2.55
C VAL A 44 -7.60 19.74 1.55
N VAL A 45 -6.50 19.14 1.09
CA VAL A 45 -5.65 19.61 -0.01
C VAL A 45 -5.90 18.71 -1.22
N GLY A 46 -5.92 19.29 -2.41
CA GLY A 46 -6.12 18.57 -3.67
C GLY A 46 -6.83 19.48 -4.68
N ASP A 47 -6.83 19.07 -5.95
CA ASP A 47 -7.43 19.86 -7.03
C ASP A 47 -8.68 19.17 -7.59
N PRO A 48 -9.90 19.71 -7.31
CA PRO A 48 -11.13 19.19 -7.88
C PRO A 48 -11.19 19.20 -9.42
N GLU A 49 -10.45 20.07 -10.10
CA GLU A 49 -10.39 20.09 -11.56
C GLU A 49 -9.53 18.94 -12.10
N ILE A 50 -8.48 18.51 -11.39
CA ILE A 50 -7.75 17.27 -11.71
C ILE A 50 -8.70 16.08 -11.61
N ALA A 51 -9.48 15.98 -10.53
CA ALA A 51 -10.46 14.91 -10.34
C ALA A 51 -11.49 14.85 -11.48
N LYS A 52 -11.97 16.02 -11.91
CA LYS A 52 -12.90 16.13 -13.04
C LYS A 52 -12.26 15.68 -14.36
N SER A 53 -10.98 15.98 -14.59
CA SER A 53 -10.25 15.58 -15.80
C SER A 53 -9.94 14.07 -15.84
N ALA A 54 -9.82 13.43 -14.67
CA ALA A 54 -9.54 11.99 -14.53
C ALA A 54 -10.75 11.08 -14.83
N ALA A 55 -11.95 11.68 -15.00
CA ALA A 55 -13.15 10.97 -15.41
C ALA A 55 -12.94 10.26 -16.77
N VAL A 56 -13.59 9.10 -16.94
CA VAL A 56 -13.41 8.22 -18.12
C VAL A 56 -13.54 8.97 -19.45
N SER A 57 -14.40 9.98 -19.53
CA SER A 57 -14.65 10.75 -20.76
C SER A 57 -13.53 11.72 -21.16
N THR A 58 -12.64 12.10 -20.24
CA THR A 58 -11.60 13.13 -20.46
C THR A 58 -10.18 12.65 -20.14
N ARG A 59 -10.07 11.41 -19.66
CA ARG A 59 -8.84 10.83 -19.08
C ARG A 59 -7.62 10.83 -20.01
N TYR A 60 -7.84 10.75 -21.33
CA TYR A 60 -6.75 10.66 -22.31
C TYR A 60 -6.46 12.02 -22.95
N SER A 61 -5.96 12.96 -22.13
CA SER A 61 -5.53 14.29 -22.55
C SER A 61 -4.26 14.71 -21.81
N ASP A 62 -3.48 15.64 -22.38
CA ASP A 62 -2.26 16.17 -21.74
C ASP A 62 -2.56 16.81 -20.37
N GLY A 63 -3.73 17.47 -20.25
CA GLY A 63 -4.19 18.03 -18.98
C GLY A 63 -4.42 16.96 -17.92
N SER A 64 -5.08 15.86 -18.28
CA SER A 64 -5.30 14.71 -17.39
C SER A 64 -3.98 14.01 -17.04
N LEU A 65 -3.03 13.91 -17.98
CA LEU A 65 -1.70 13.37 -17.71
C LEU A 65 -0.94 14.21 -16.67
N ASN A 66 -0.90 15.53 -16.84
CA ASN A 66 -0.28 16.42 -15.87
C ASN A 66 -0.98 16.33 -14.51
N GLY A 67 -2.30 16.23 -14.52
CA GLY A 67 -3.10 16.07 -13.30
C GLY A 67 -2.73 14.80 -12.53
N ILE A 68 -2.68 13.64 -13.18
CA ILE A 68 -2.35 12.38 -12.51
C ILE A 68 -0.90 12.34 -12.02
N ILE A 69 0.03 12.97 -12.75
CA ILE A 69 1.44 13.10 -12.30
C ILE A 69 1.49 13.92 -10.99
N MET A 70 0.77 15.04 -10.92
CA MET A 70 0.69 15.86 -9.71
C MET A 70 0.06 15.10 -8.54
N ASP A 71 -1.04 14.37 -8.78
CA ASP A 71 -1.67 13.55 -7.76
C ASP A 71 -0.71 12.48 -7.21
N ILE A 72 -0.04 11.74 -8.09
CA ILE A 72 0.95 10.73 -7.68
C ILE A 72 2.09 11.37 -6.89
N TYR A 73 2.59 12.53 -7.32
CA TYR A 73 3.65 13.25 -6.64
C TYR A 73 3.24 13.62 -5.20
N PHE A 74 2.08 14.25 -5.00
CA PHE A 74 1.65 14.66 -3.67
C PHE A 74 1.23 13.48 -2.79
N LEU A 75 0.69 12.40 -3.36
CA LEU A 75 0.44 11.15 -2.64
C LEU A 75 1.76 10.54 -2.14
N ALA A 76 2.81 10.52 -2.98
CA ALA A 76 4.11 9.97 -2.61
C ALA A 76 4.82 10.78 -1.51
N GLN A 77 4.58 12.10 -1.46
CA GLN A 77 5.11 13.01 -0.44
C GLN A 77 4.33 12.99 0.88
N SER A 78 3.24 12.22 0.97
CA SER A 78 2.43 12.15 2.19
C SER A 78 3.11 11.30 3.26
N ASP A 79 2.96 11.67 4.54
CA ASP A 79 3.56 10.92 5.66
C ASP A 79 2.97 9.51 5.86
N PHE A 80 1.79 9.27 5.30
CA PHE A 80 1.08 7.99 5.32
C PHE A 80 0.05 7.91 4.20
N LEU A 81 -0.06 6.75 3.55
CA LEU A 81 -0.95 6.54 2.41
C LEU A 81 -2.17 5.68 2.79
N VAL A 82 -3.39 6.16 2.56
CA VAL A 82 -4.62 5.38 2.73
C VAL A 82 -5.33 5.26 1.39
N CYS A 83 -5.42 4.06 0.82
CA CYS A 83 -5.92 3.86 -0.54
C CYS A 83 -6.37 2.42 -0.80
N THR A 84 -6.63 2.08 -2.06
CA THR A 84 -6.74 0.70 -2.55
C THR A 84 -5.48 0.34 -3.36
N PHE A 85 -4.80 -0.74 -2.97
CA PHE A 85 -3.66 -1.25 -3.74
C PHE A 85 -4.07 -2.04 -4.96
N SER A 86 -5.35 -2.27 -5.22
CA SER A 86 -5.82 -2.65 -6.56
C SER A 86 -5.55 -1.56 -7.60
N SER A 87 -5.47 -0.28 -7.19
CA SER A 87 -5.16 0.86 -8.05
C SER A 87 -3.66 1.02 -8.31
N GLN A 88 -3.26 1.02 -9.58
CA GLN A 88 -1.88 1.29 -9.99
C GLN A 88 -1.40 2.67 -9.54
N VAL A 89 -2.28 3.68 -9.54
CA VAL A 89 -1.95 5.04 -9.09
C VAL A 89 -1.44 5.02 -7.65
N CYS A 90 -2.10 4.27 -6.78
CA CYS A 90 -1.66 4.17 -5.39
C CYS A 90 -0.34 3.40 -5.26
N ARG A 91 -0.16 2.30 -6.01
CA ARG A 91 1.08 1.52 -5.96
C ARG A 91 2.29 2.33 -6.46
N VAL A 92 2.12 3.11 -7.52
CA VAL A 92 3.19 4.00 -8.01
C VAL A 92 3.53 5.08 -6.98
N ALA A 93 2.53 5.70 -6.35
CA ALA A 93 2.80 6.67 -5.28
C ALA A 93 3.53 6.02 -4.09
N TYR A 94 3.13 4.80 -3.70
CA TYR A 94 3.80 4.03 -2.66
C TYR A 94 5.25 3.65 -3.02
N GLU A 95 5.51 3.29 -4.29
CA GLU A 95 6.86 2.98 -4.78
C GLU A 95 7.77 4.21 -4.75
N ILE A 96 7.28 5.37 -5.23
CA ILE A 96 8.04 6.64 -5.18
C ILE A 96 8.32 7.03 -3.73
N MET A 97 7.35 6.86 -2.83
CA MET A 97 7.51 7.13 -1.40
C MET A 97 8.73 6.40 -0.79
N GLN A 98 9.06 5.20 -1.26
CA GLN A 98 10.24 4.45 -0.77
C GLN A 98 11.58 5.09 -1.14
N SER A 99 11.61 5.94 -2.17
CA SER A 99 12.82 6.66 -2.58
C SER A 99 13.06 7.96 -1.78
N LEU A 100 12.04 8.41 -1.04
CA LEU A 100 12.08 9.68 -0.31
C LEU A 100 12.53 9.52 1.14
N HIS A 101 12.51 8.29 1.66
CA HIS A 101 12.79 7.99 3.06
C HIS A 101 13.53 6.66 3.21
N PRO A 102 14.34 6.46 4.28
CA PRO A 102 15.13 5.23 4.45
C PRO A 102 14.30 3.94 4.51
N ASP A 103 13.15 3.95 5.21
CA ASP A 103 12.24 2.81 5.28
C ASP A 103 10.80 3.28 5.55
N TYR A 104 9.99 3.35 4.49
CA TYR A 104 8.57 3.69 4.52
C TYR A 104 7.70 2.50 4.11
N ALA A 105 8.21 1.26 4.20
CA ALA A 105 7.50 0.08 3.74
C ALA A 105 6.19 -0.16 4.50
N SER A 106 6.09 0.30 5.75
CA SER A 106 4.86 0.20 6.56
C SER A 106 4.00 1.46 6.54
N ARG A 107 4.32 2.49 5.75
CA ARG A 107 3.65 3.80 5.74
C ARG A 107 2.41 3.84 4.85
N PHE A 108 1.60 2.78 4.92
CA PHE A 108 0.36 2.69 4.17
C PHE A 108 -0.72 1.90 4.90
N ARG A 109 -1.95 2.08 4.45
CA ARG A 109 -3.09 1.22 4.72
C ARG A 109 -3.90 1.04 3.43
N SER A 110 -3.80 -0.16 2.86
CA SER A 110 -4.67 -0.57 1.77
C SER A 110 -6.03 -1.02 2.31
N LEU A 111 -7.10 -0.73 1.58
CA LEU A 111 -8.47 -1.18 1.90
C LEU A 111 -8.81 -2.54 1.26
N ASP A 112 -7.96 -3.02 0.35
CA ASP A 112 -8.17 -4.26 -0.40
C ASP A 112 -6.89 -5.10 -0.47
N ASP A 113 -6.14 -5.00 -1.56
CA ASP A 113 -5.00 -5.87 -1.86
C ASP A 113 -3.80 -5.54 -0.96
N ILE A 114 -2.93 -6.54 -0.78
CA ILE A 114 -1.55 -6.30 -0.36
C ILE A 114 -0.76 -5.68 -1.54
N TYR A 115 0.46 -5.19 -1.30
CA TYR A 115 1.30 -4.72 -2.40
C TYR A 115 1.59 -5.86 -3.39
N TYR A 116 1.53 -5.55 -4.69
CA TYR A 116 1.90 -6.45 -5.77
C TYR A 116 2.33 -5.67 -7.02
N TYR A 117 3.13 -6.31 -7.85
CA TYR A 117 3.53 -5.86 -9.17
C TYR A 117 2.91 -6.75 -10.26
N GLY A 118 2.30 -6.15 -11.28
CA GLY A 118 1.64 -6.89 -12.35
C GLY A 118 2.62 -7.77 -13.12
N GLY A 119 2.41 -9.09 -13.14
CA GLY A 119 3.30 -10.05 -13.79
C GLY A 119 4.42 -10.60 -12.90
N GLN A 120 4.40 -10.32 -11.59
CA GLN A 120 5.35 -10.89 -10.64
C GLN A 120 5.26 -12.43 -10.53
N ALA A 121 6.35 -13.03 -10.04
CA ALA A 121 6.33 -14.42 -9.59
C ALA A 121 5.41 -14.63 -8.37
N LEU A 122 5.16 -15.89 -8.03
CA LEU A 122 4.34 -16.24 -6.87
C LEU A 122 4.89 -15.60 -5.59
N HIS A 123 4.08 -14.74 -4.95
CA HIS A 123 4.39 -14.18 -3.64
C HIS A 123 4.30 -15.30 -2.58
N LYS A 124 5.45 -15.73 -2.06
CA LYS A 124 5.53 -16.81 -1.08
C LYS A 124 5.68 -16.24 0.34
N ARG A 125 4.99 -16.87 1.28
CA ARG A 125 5.18 -16.73 2.72
C ARG A 125 5.60 -18.08 3.29
N VAL A 126 6.30 -18.10 4.41
CA VAL A 126 6.68 -19.34 5.12
C VAL A 126 6.01 -19.38 6.48
N ALA A 127 5.38 -20.50 6.82
CA ALA A 127 4.82 -20.69 8.15
C ALA A 127 5.93 -20.81 9.19
N VAL A 128 5.93 -19.90 10.17
CA VAL A 128 6.87 -19.90 11.31
C VAL A 128 6.21 -20.42 12.59
N MET A 129 4.89 -20.57 12.58
CA MET A 129 4.11 -21.17 13.66
C MET A 129 3.06 -22.13 13.11
N SER A 130 2.88 -23.27 13.78
CA SER A 130 1.80 -24.20 13.42
C SER A 130 0.42 -23.61 13.70
N HIS A 131 -0.56 -24.07 12.93
CA HIS A 131 -1.97 -23.74 13.11
C HIS A 131 -2.83 -24.95 12.80
N LYS A 132 -3.77 -25.25 13.70
CA LYS A 132 -4.86 -26.18 13.45
C LYS A 132 -6.10 -25.35 13.10
N ALA A 133 -6.70 -25.63 11.94
CA ALA A 133 -7.90 -24.95 11.49
C ALA A 133 -9.01 -25.11 12.54
N THR A 134 -9.61 -24.00 12.98
CA THR A 134 -10.74 -24.02 13.91
C THR A 134 -12.08 -24.11 13.20
N SER A 135 -12.09 -23.95 11.88
CA SER A 135 -13.29 -23.90 11.05
C SER A 135 -12.98 -24.34 9.61
N PRO A 136 -14.00 -24.72 8.80
CA PRO A 136 -13.79 -25.27 7.45
C PRO A 136 -13.13 -24.30 6.45
N ASP A 137 -13.27 -23.00 6.68
CA ASP A 137 -12.71 -21.90 5.90
C ASP A 137 -11.24 -21.62 6.20
N GLN A 138 -10.65 -22.26 7.22
CA GLN A 138 -9.23 -22.17 7.56
C GLN A 138 -8.43 -23.38 7.06
N MET A 139 -7.12 -23.23 6.90
CA MET A 139 -6.20 -24.34 6.62
C MET A 139 -5.28 -24.61 7.80
N ASP A 140 -4.87 -25.88 7.92
CA ASP A 140 -3.76 -26.24 8.79
C ASP A 140 -2.45 -25.65 8.24
N LEU A 141 -1.57 -25.22 9.15
CA LEU A 141 -0.18 -24.85 8.87
C LEU A 141 0.75 -25.71 9.72
N GLU A 142 1.79 -26.23 9.09
CA GLU A 142 2.97 -26.78 9.78
C GLU A 142 4.14 -25.82 9.59
N VAL A 143 5.03 -25.71 10.58
CA VAL A 143 6.23 -24.87 10.47
C VAL A 143 7.06 -25.31 9.26
N GLY A 144 7.43 -24.36 8.41
CA GLY A 144 8.13 -24.58 7.14
C GLY A 144 7.22 -24.69 5.93
N ASP A 145 5.89 -24.76 6.09
CA ASP A 145 4.96 -24.75 4.95
C ASP A 145 5.10 -23.44 4.16
N LEU A 146 5.25 -23.57 2.85
CA LEU A 146 5.17 -22.43 1.94
C LEU A 146 3.71 -22.14 1.58
N VAL A 147 3.33 -20.87 1.63
CA VAL A 147 2.01 -20.37 1.30
C VAL A 147 2.12 -19.37 0.17
N GLY A 148 1.47 -19.64 -0.96
CA GLY A 148 1.23 -18.64 -1.99
C GLY A 148 0.15 -17.68 -1.50
N VAL A 149 0.53 -16.47 -1.09
CA VAL A 149 -0.42 -15.50 -0.53
C VAL A 149 -1.25 -14.87 -1.64
N ALA A 150 -2.57 -14.80 -1.43
CA ALA A 150 -3.50 -14.10 -2.32
C ALA A 150 -3.80 -12.69 -1.80
N GLY A 151 -3.87 -12.50 -0.49
CA GLY A 151 -4.13 -11.20 0.13
C GLY A 151 -4.29 -11.28 1.65
N ASN A 152 -4.38 -10.12 2.27
CA ASN A 152 -4.66 -9.93 3.70
C ASN A 152 -6.09 -9.38 3.82
N HIS A 153 -6.90 -9.94 4.71
CA HIS A 153 -8.28 -9.44 4.93
C HIS A 153 -8.33 -8.27 5.91
N TRP A 154 -7.19 -7.92 6.51
CA TRP A 154 -7.01 -6.85 7.46
C TRP A 154 -7.80 -7.01 8.77
N ASP A 155 -8.17 -8.25 9.09
CA ASP A 155 -8.93 -8.69 10.28
C ASP A 155 -8.14 -9.68 11.17
N GLY A 156 -6.84 -9.84 10.88
CA GLY A 156 -5.95 -10.82 11.53
C GLY A 156 -5.76 -12.12 10.74
N TYR A 157 -6.52 -12.33 9.66
CA TYR A 157 -6.37 -13.46 8.75
C TYR A 157 -5.94 -13.02 7.35
N SER A 158 -5.20 -13.90 6.70
CA SER A 158 -4.83 -13.81 5.29
C SER A 158 -5.41 -15.01 4.54
N LYS A 159 -5.55 -14.87 3.22
CA LYS A 159 -5.96 -15.96 2.33
C LYS A 159 -4.80 -16.37 1.44
N GLY A 160 -4.66 -17.67 1.20
CA GLY A 160 -3.60 -18.20 0.35
C GLY A 160 -3.73 -19.69 0.10
N ARG A 161 -2.79 -20.22 -0.68
CA ARG A 161 -2.67 -21.64 -0.98
C ARG A 161 -1.48 -22.22 -0.22
N ASN A 162 -1.72 -23.16 0.69
CA ASN A 162 -0.64 -23.98 1.25
C ASN A 162 -0.11 -24.90 0.14
N LEU A 163 1.19 -24.77 -0.19
CA LEU A 163 1.79 -25.47 -1.33
C LEU A 163 2.03 -26.96 -1.05
N ARG A 164 2.12 -27.37 0.22
CA ARG A 164 2.23 -28.79 0.60
C ARG A 164 0.90 -29.52 0.46
N THR A 165 -0.19 -28.91 0.95
CA THR A 165 -1.52 -29.56 0.98
C THR A 165 -2.42 -29.20 -0.20
N ASN A 166 -2.02 -28.22 -1.02
CA ASN A 166 -2.82 -27.61 -2.08
C ASN A 166 -4.14 -26.98 -1.63
N ARG A 167 -4.37 -26.84 -0.33
CA ARG A 167 -5.59 -26.23 0.20
C ARG A 167 -5.52 -24.71 0.08
N ILE A 168 -6.61 -24.11 -0.41
CA ILE A 168 -6.82 -22.66 -0.45
C ILE A 168 -7.80 -22.31 0.66
N ALA A 169 -7.36 -21.54 1.65
CA ALA A 169 -8.19 -21.18 2.80
C ALA A 169 -7.59 -19.97 3.54
N LEU A 170 -8.23 -19.59 4.64
CA LEU A 170 -7.72 -18.59 5.57
C LEU A 170 -6.66 -19.16 6.51
N TYR A 171 -5.76 -18.30 6.97
CA TYR A 171 -4.79 -18.58 8.01
C TYR A 171 -4.45 -17.30 8.79
N PRO A 172 -4.06 -17.38 10.07
CA PRO A 172 -3.71 -16.20 10.84
C PRO A 172 -2.45 -15.52 10.27
N SER A 173 -2.53 -14.22 9.95
CA SER A 173 -1.47 -13.51 9.22
C SER A 173 -0.14 -13.47 10.00
N PHE A 174 -0.20 -13.43 11.34
CA PHE A 174 1.00 -13.35 12.19
C PHE A 174 1.81 -14.66 12.28
N LYS A 175 1.29 -15.77 11.74
CA LYS A 175 1.93 -17.09 11.79
C LYS A 175 2.85 -17.40 10.62
N VAL A 176 2.97 -16.46 9.68
CA VAL A 176 3.83 -16.59 8.52
C VAL A 176 4.79 -15.41 8.44
N ASP A 177 5.91 -15.61 7.76
CA ASP A 177 6.90 -14.58 7.45
C ASP A 177 7.09 -14.44 5.93
N ASP A 178 7.66 -13.32 5.49
CA ASP A 178 8.01 -13.07 4.09
C ASP A 178 9.15 -13.99 3.64
N VAL A 179 9.01 -14.56 2.43
CA VAL A 179 10.12 -15.24 1.76
C VAL A 179 10.75 -14.25 0.80
N VAL A 180 11.94 -13.78 1.13
CA VAL A 180 12.73 -12.89 0.26
C VAL A 180 13.40 -13.73 -0.82
N GLU A 181 12.93 -13.58 -2.05
CA GLU A 181 13.54 -14.22 -3.22
C GLU A 181 14.73 -13.38 -3.69
N ALA A 182 15.88 -14.02 -3.87
CA ALA A 182 17.07 -13.40 -4.43
C ALA A 182 17.35 -13.94 -5.84
N VAL A 183 17.78 -13.06 -6.73
CA VAL A 183 18.22 -13.39 -8.08
C VAL A 183 19.57 -12.74 -8.31
N GLU A 184 20.50 -13.44 -8.96
CA GLU A 184 21.80 -12.88 -9.33
C GLU A 184 21.63 -11.90 -10.50
N PHE A 185 21.80 -10.61 -10.23
CA PHE A 185 21.89 -9.56 -11.26
C PHE A 185 23.35 -9.20 -11.55
N PRO A 186 23.67 -8.66 -12.75
CA PRO A 186 25.00 -8.16 -13.04
C PRO A 186 25.44 -7.10 -12.00
N PRO A 187 26.67 -7.18 -11.45
CA PRO A 187 27.11 -6.28 -10.39
C PRO A 187 27.59 -4.91 -10.89
N TYR A 188 27.76 -4.74 -12.21
CA TYR A 188 28.28 -3.51 -12.84
C TYR A 188 29.55 -2.97 -12.15
N ALA A 189 30.54 -3.85 -11.90
CA ALA A 189 31.76 -3.54 -11.14
C ALA A 189 32.61 -2.40 -11.76
N GLU A 190 32.37 -2.07 -13.03
CA GLU A 190 32.96 -0.95 -13.74
C GLU A 190 32.37 0.43 -13.35
N VAL A 191 31.23 0.48 -12.68
CA VAL A 191 30.56 1.72 -12.27
C VAL A 191 31.15 2.21 -10.94
N PRO A 192 31.69 3.44 -10.86
CA PRO A 192 32.18 3.99 -9.61
C PRO A 192 31.06 4.12 -8.57
N LEU A 193 31.33 3.73 -7.32
CA LEU A 193 30.47 4.05 -6.19
C LEU A 193 30.72 5.51 -5.81
N TYR A 194 29.70 6.37 -5.88
CA TYR A 194 29.78 7.72 -5.35
C TYR A 194 29.42 7.69 -3.86
N ASP A 195 30.32 8.15 -3.00
CA ASP A 195 30.01 8.36 -1.59
C ASP A 195 28.99 9.49 -1.47
N ALA A 196 27.87 9.22 -0.79
CA ALA A 196 26.74 10.14 -0.63
C ALA A 196 27.05 11.39 0.26
N GLY A 197 28.31 11.79 0.37
CA GLY A 197 28.81 12.89 1.20
C GLY A 197 29.43 14.06 0.45
N GLU A 198 29.48 14.03 -0.89
CA GLU A 198 30.01 15.14 -1.71
C GLU A 198 28.88 15.88 -2.45
N THR A 199 28.02 16.58 -1.71
CA THR A 199 27.19 17.69 -2.25
C THR A 199 27.06 18.78 -1.21
#